data_AF-A0A931FRJ1-F1
#
_entry.id   AF-A0A931FRJ1-F1
#
_cell.length_a   1.000
_cell.length_b   1.000
_cell.length_c   1.000
_cell.angle_alpha   90.00
_cell.angle_beta   90.00
_cell.angle_gamma   90.00
#
_symmetry.space_group_name_H-M   'P 1'
#
loop_
_entity.id
_entity.type
_entity.pdbx_description
1 polymer ?
#
loop_
_entity_poly.entity_id
_entity_poly.type
_entity_poly.pdbx_seq_one_letter_code
_entity_poly.pdbx_strand_id
1 'polypeptide(L)'
;MPLRCLDPTGRSIHSFDLSEDEWQALERENKKARHLRMPCCSALVALKRSSLKTQFFAHIARGGCKSTSETEEHRHLKWLAVMAARNHGWVAETEAMEITPSGEPWRADVLARKGKYKVAIEVQWSKQTNSETSRRQQRYRESGVRGVWLFRQSDFPITFDLPAVSIGGSLKGGFLALIPSYQDATPPSLRDRWHQVLPMNEFLDVVFRSRFQFGIPASSDATVAVRTALMPCWQPTCGAKTRILTGVEISFGPHECTLPAPVLAKHPEILRIVLNQLSENPRYSTNLSPSLESRECIGWSILRARSVLQSGQAARLPDQASPVMV
;
A
#
# COMPACT_ATOMS: atom_id res chain seq x y z
N MET A 1 -9.49 -15.24 19.98
CA MET A 1 -10.42 -14.48 20.84
C MET A 1 -10.70 -13.21 20.06
N PRO A 2 -11.87 -13.07 19.46
CA PRO A 2 -12.09 -12.10 18.39
C PRO A 2 -12.46 -10.71 18.92
N LEU A 3 -12.24 -9.71 18.07
CA LEU A 3 -12.75 -8.35 18.23
C LEU A 3 -14.16 -8.18 17.63
N ARG A 4 -14.78 -9.29 17.20
CA ARG A 4 -16.08 -9.35 16.54
C ARG A 4 -16.92 -10.50 17.09
N CYS A 5 -18.22 -10.27 17.25
CA CYS A 5 -19.24 -11.31 17.41
C CYS A 5 -20.41 -11.09 16.45
N LEU A 6 -21.37 -12.03 16.44
CA LEU A 6 -22.60 -11.96 15.67
C LEU A 6 -23.80 -11.76 16.60
N ASP A 7 -24.70 -10.87 16.19
CA ASP A 7 -26.02 -10.70 16.80
C ASP A 7 -27.01 -11.79 16.32
N PRO A 8 -28.25 -11.84 16.84
CA PRO A 8 -29.25 -12.84 16.43
C PRO A 8 -29.67 -12.76 14.96
N THR A 9 -29.45 -11.62 14.31
CA THR A 9 -29.71 -11.40 12.88
C THR A 9 -28.52 -11.78 12.00
N GLY A 10 -27.40 -12.19 12.60
CA GLY A 10 -26.15 -12.52 11.91
C GLY A 10 -25.29 -11.30 11.58
N ARG A 11 -25.63 -10.09 12.06
CA ARG A 11 -24.84 -8.89 11.86
C ARG A 11 -23.62 -8.86 12.76
N SER A 12 -22.54 -8.30 12.25
CA SER A 12 -21.29 -8.10 12.98
C SER A 12 -21.45 -7.01 14.04
N ILE A 13 -21.06 -7.34 15.28
CA ILE A 13 -20.80 -6.35 16.31
C ILE A 13 -19.29 -6.37 16.56
N HIS A 14 -18.63 -5.23 16.33
CA HIS A 14 -17.21 -5.07 16.64
C HIS A 14 -17.03 -4.40 18.00
N SER A 15 -16.09 -4.88 18.79
CA SER A 15 -15.90 -4.36 20.16
C SER A 15 -15.47 -2.91 20.18
N PHE A 16 -14.71 -2.46 19.18
CA PHE A 16 -14.23 -1.09 19.07
C PHE A 16 -15.27 -0.10 18.52
N ASP A 17 -16.44 -0.57 18.07
CA ASP A 17 -17.55 0.29 17.66
C ASP A 17 -18.42 0.72 18.86
N LEU A 18 -18.22 0.09 20.01
CA LEU A 18 -19.01 0.31 21.21
C LEU A 18 -18.26 1.25 22.15
N SER A 19 -18.94 2.31 22.57
CA SER A 19 -18.53 3.08 23.74
C SER A 19 -18.53 2.20 24.99
N GLU A 20 -17.92 2.69 26.07
CA GLU A 20 -17.89 1.96 27.34
C GLU A 20 -19.30 1.70 27.89
N ASP A 21 -20.23 2.65 27.74
CA ASP A 21 -21.61 2.50 28.19
C ASP A 21 -22.38 1.50 27.33
N GLU A 22 -22.21 1.54 26.01
CA GLU A 22 -22.81 0.57 25.08
C GLU A 22 -22.29 -0.84 25.32
N TRP A 23 -20.98 -0.99 25.58
CA TRP A 23 -20.39 -2.27 25.92
C TRP A 23 -20.97 -2.84 27.22
N GLN A 24 -21.12 -2.02 28.27
CA GLN A 24 -21.75 -2.43 29.52
C GLN A 24 -23.24 -2.76 29.36
N ALA A 25 -23.96 -2.03 28.50
CA ALA A 25 -25.33 -2.34 28.16
C ALA A 25 -25.43 -3.70 27.46
N LEU A 26 -24.60 -3.93 26.43
CA LEU A 26 -24.54 -5.18 25.68
C LEU A 26 -24.14 -6.36 26.58
N GLU A 27 -23.20 -6.17 27.50
CA GLU A 27 -22.79 -7.18 28.46
C GLU A 27 -23.94 -7.59 29.38
N ARG A 28 -24.68 -6.62 29.93
CA ARG A 28 -25.86 -6.87 30.78
C ARG A 28 -26.98 -7.57 30.02
N GLU A 29 -27.22 -7.18 28.78
CA GLU A 29 -28.24 -7.77 27.92
C GLU A 29 -27.88 -9.22 27.56
N ASN A 30 -26.67 -9.45 27.02
CA ASN A 30 -26.24 -10.78 26.61
C ASN A 30 -26.10 -11.74 27.79
N LYS A 31 -25.81 -11.26 29.01
CA LYS A 31 -25.81 -12.10 30.23
C LYS A 31 -27.20 -12.70 30.52
N LYS A 32 -28.28 -11.97 30.19
CA LYS A 32 -29.67 -12.43 30.34
C LYS A 32 -30.12 -13.27 29.15
N ALA A 33 -29.94 -12.75 27.94
CA ALA A 33 -30.52 -13.33 26.73
C ALA A 33 -29.65 -14.43 26.08
N ARG A 34 -28.34 -14.42 26.32
CA ARG A 34 -27.35 -15.34 25.71
C ARG A 34 -27.50 -15.45 24.19
N HIS A 35 -27.72 -14.31 23.53
CA HIS A 35 -28.11 -14.28 22.13
C HIS A 35 -26.91 -14.06 21.18
N LEU A 36 -25.76 -13.62 21.69
CA LEU A 36 -24.57 -13.36 20.86
C LEU A 36 -23.83 -14.66 20.52
N ARG A 37 -23.24 -14.70 19.33
CA ARG A 37 -22.58 -15.90 18.78
C ARG A 37 -21.19 -15.58 18.25
N MET A 38 -20.27 -16.52 18.44
CA MET A 38 -18.92 -16.45 17.88
C MET A 38 -18.96 -16.69 16.36
N PRO A 39 -18.32 -15.86 15.51
CA PRO A 39 -18.37 -16.05 14.06
C PRO A 39 -17.71 -17.35 13.59
N CYS A 40 -16.75 -17.87 14.36
CA CYS A 40 -15.97 -19.05 13.97
C CYS A 40 -16.65 -20.40 14.24
N CYS A 41 -17.63 -20.46 15.15
CA CYS A 41 -18.20 -21.73 15.62
C CYS A 41 -19.61 -21.61 16.21
N SER A 42 -20.20 -20.42 16.20
CA SER A 42 -21.51 -20.13 16.80
C SER A 42 -21.61 -20.44 18.30
N ALA A 43 -20.49 -20.56 19.00
CA ALA A 43 -20.49 -20.71 20.46
C ALA A 43 -20.96 -19.42 21.17
N LEU A 44 -21.42 -19.56 22.41
CA LEU A 44 -21.81 -18.43 23.25
C LEU A 44 -20.62 -17.52 23.56
N VAL A 45 -20.92 -16.22 23.63
CA VAL A 45 -19.95 -15.15 23.80
C VAL A 45 -19.96 -14.60 25.23
N ALA A 46 -18.78 -14.44 25.82
CA ALA A 46 -18.52 -13.57 26.97
C ALA A 46 -17.85 -12.29 26.50
N LEU A 47 -18.29 -11.15 27.04
CA LEU A 47 -17.66 -9.85 26.84
C LEU A 47 -16.56 -9.69 27.90
N LYS A 48 -15.35 -9.32 27.50
CA LYS A 48 -14.19 -9.15 28.39
C LYS A 48 -13.41 -7.87 28.06
N ARG A 49 -12.57 -7.48 29.01
CA ARG A 49 -11.61 -6.37 28.88
C ARG A 49 -10.21 -6.88 29.17
N SER A 50 -9.22 -6.39 28.42
CA SER A 50 -7.81 -6.63 28.72
C SER A 50 -7.33 -5.68 29.83
N SER A 51 -6.11 -5.91 30.31
CA SER A 51 -5.42 -5.00 31.24
C SER A 51 -5.32 -3.55 30.72
N LEU A 52 -5.30 -3.37 29.40
CA LEU A 52 -5.25 -2.06 28.71
C LEU A 52 -6.63 -1.55 28.29
N LYS A 53 -7.70 -2.06 28.92
CA LYS A 53 -9.09 -1.68 28.64
C LYS A 53 -9.55 -1.96 27.21
N THR A 54 -8.82 -2.78 26.44
CA THR A 54 -9.29 -3.23 25.13
C THR A 54 -10.46 -4.18 25.33
N GLN A 55 -11.62 -3.82 24.79
CA GLN A 55 -12.83 -4.64 24.80
C GLN A 55 -12.71 -5.77 23.76
N PHE A 56 -13.08 -6.99 24.13
CA PHE A 56 -13.04 -8.16 23.22
C PHE A 56 -14.04 -9.23 23.60
N PHE A 57 -14.29 -10.15 22.67
CA PHE A 57 -15.19 -11.27 22.85
C PHE A 57 -14.41 -12.57 23.11
N ALA A 58 -14.94 -13.40 24.00
CA ALA A 58 -14.38 -14.70 24.36
C ALA A 58 -15.46 -15.78 24.30
N HIS A 59 -15.04 -17.03 24.06
CA HIS A 59 -15.96 -18.16 24.21
C HIS A 59 -16.32 -18.33 25.69
N ILE A 60 -17.60 -18.55 26.01
CA ILE A 60 -18.00 -19.02 27.35
C ILE A 60 -17.49 -20.44 27.55
N ALA A 61 -17.74 -21.31 26.57
CA ALA A 61 -17.20 -22.66 26.50
C ALA A 61 -16.66 -22.88 25.08
N ARG A 62 -15.40 -23.29 24.99
CA ARG A 62 -14.71 -23.44 23.70
C ARG A 62 -15.16 -24.70 22.95
N GLY A 63 -15.58 -25.74 23.68
CA GLY A 63 -16.02 -27.02 23.10
C GLY A 63 -15.00 -27.56 22.09
N GLY A 64 -15.48 -28.01 20.93
CA GLY A 64 -14.66 -28.47 19.80
C GLY A 64 -14.11 -27.36 18.88
N CYS A 65 -14.16 -26.09 19.28
CA CYS A 65 -13.69 -25.00 18.43
C CYS A 65 -12.17 -25.06 18.22
N LYS A 66 -11.76 -25.27 16.97
CA LYS A 66 -10.35 -25.37 16.56
C LYS A 66 -9.64 -24.02 16.40
N SER A 67 -10.34 -22.89 16.55
CA SER A 67 -9.71 -21.56 16.42
C SER A 67 -8.66 -21.36 17.51
N THR A 68 -7.45 -20.96 17.16
CA THR A 68 -6.37 -20.68 18.12
C THR A 68 -6.69 -19.46 18.99
N SER A 69 -6.20 -19.46 20.23
CA SER A 69 -6.38 -18.31 21.13
C SER A 69 -5.41 -17.21 20.73
N GLU A 70 -5.96 -16.17 20.13
CA GLU A 70 -5.27 -14.91 19.86
C GLU A 70 -4.72 -14.24 21.14
N THR A 71 -3.52 -13.68 21.09
CA THR A 71 -2.91 -12.95 22.21
C THR A 71 -3.43 -11.52 22.31
N GLU A 72 -3.11 -10.80 23.41
CA GLU A 72 -3.50 -9.39 23.56
C GLU A 72 -2.82 -8.50 22.52
N GLU A 73 -1.56 -8.79 22.19
CA GLU A 73 -0.77 -8.05 21.20
C GLU A 73 -1.37 -8.16 19.80
N HIS A 74 -1.74 -9.38 19.38
CA HIS A 74 -2.36 -9.63 18.09
C HIS A 74 -3.67 -8.83 17.97
N ARG A 75 -4.51 -8.84 19.01
CA ARG A 75 -5.74 -8.03 19.06
C ARG A 75 -5.44 -6.53 18.95
N HIS A 76 -4.47 -6.03 19.70
CA HIS A 76 -4.14 -4.61 19.70
C HIS A 76 -3.64 -4.14 18.33
N LEU A 77 -2.84 -4.96 17.63
CA LEU A 77 -2.38 -4.66 16.27
C LEU A 77 -3.53 -4.63 15.25
N LYS A 78 -4.49 -5.56 15.34
CA LYS A 78 -5.72 -5.50 14.52
C LYS A 78 -6.51 -4.23 14.79
N TRP A 79 -6.65 -3.86 16.06
CA TRP A 79 -7.33 -2.63 16.45
C TRP A 79 -6.64 -1.40 15.86
N LEU A 80 -5.31 -1.29 15.98
CA LEU A 80 -4.53 -0.21 15.36
C LEU A 80 -4.76 -0.13 13.85
N ALA A 81 -4.76 -1.27 13.15
CA ALA A 81 -4.97 -1.33 11.71
C ALA A 81 -6.37 -0.85 11.31
N VAL A 82 -7.42 -1.26 12.03
CA VAL A 82 -8.79 -0.78 11.78
C VAL A 82 -8.91 0.72 12.01
N MET A 83 -8.37 1.23 13.13
CA MET A 83 -8.43 2.64 13.46
C MET A 83 -7.70 3.50 12.43
N ALA A 84 -6.49 3.10 12.03
CA ALA A 84 -5.74 3.77 10.97
C ALA A 84 -6.54 3.79 9.65
N ALA A 85 -7.10 2.65 9.23
CA ALA A 85 -7.90 2.57 8.01
C ALA A 85 -9.09 3.55 8.04
N ARG A 86 -9.86 3.55 9.14
CA ARG A 86 -11.04 4.39 9.31
C ARG A 86 -10.70 5.87 9.37
N ASN A 87 -9.59 6.24 10.01
CA ASN A 87 -9.10 7.62 10.03
C ASN A 87 -8.77 8.15 8.63
N HIS A 88 -8.45 7.27 7.67
CA HIS A 88 -8.23 7.63 6.26
C HIS A 88 -9.45 7.38 5.37
N GLY A 89 -10.64 7.25 5.96
CA GLY A 89 -11.92 7.12 5.26
C GLY A 89 -12.12 5.75 4.58
N TRP A 90 -11.47 4.70 5.09
CA TRP A 90 -11.76 3.32 4.68
C TRP A 90 -12.84 2.71 5.58
N VAL A 91 -13.69 1.87 5.01
CA VAL A 91 -14.55 0.97 5.77
C VAL A 91 -13.71 -0.24 6.15
N ALA A 92 -13.49 -0.50 7.44
CA ALA A 92 -12.63 -1.59 7.90
C ALA A 92 -13.30 -2.48 8.95
N GLU A 93 -13.09 -3.78 8.81
CA GLU A 93 -13.63 -4.85 9.65
C GLU A 93 -12.55 -5.87 10.01
N THR A 94 -12.64 -6.45 11.20
CA THR A 94 -11.78 -7.55 11.63
C THR A 94 -12.36 -8.92 11.29
N GLU A 95 -11.49 -9.89 10.99
CA GLU A 95 -11.88 -11.28 10.72
C GLU A 95 -12.89 -11.39 9.57
N ALA A 96 -12.77 -10.52 8.56
CA ALA A 96 -13.64 -10.49 7.41
C ALA A 96 -13.39 -11.74 6.55
N MET A 97 -14.48 -12.36 6.11
CA MET A 97 -14.46 -13.54 5.25
C MET A 97 -14.98 -13.15 3.87
N GLU A 98 -14.26 -13.57 2.84
CA GLU A 98 -14.69 -13.48 1.45
C GLU A 98 -14.41 -14.82 0.76
N ILE A 99 -14.84 -14.92 -0.50
CA ILE A 99 -14.63 -16.08 -1.36
C ILE A 99 -13.88 -15.57 -2.59
N THR A 100 -12.85 -16.30 -3.03
CA THR A 100 -12.17 -16.02 -4.30
C THR A 100 -13.13 -16.17 -5.48
N PRO A 101 -12.82 -15.62 -6.67
CA PRO A 101 -13.59 -15.92 -7.88
C PRO A 101 -13.71 -17.41 -8.20
N SER A 102 -12.72 -18.21 -7.77
CA SER A 102 -12.69 -19.68 -7.91
C SER A 102 -13.51 -20.44 -6.86
N GLY A 103 -14.17 -19.74 -5.92
CA GLY A 103 -15.03 -20.37 -4.90
C GLY A 103 -14.32 -20.75 -3.60
N GLU A 104 -13.04 -20.39 -3.42
CA GLU A 104 -12.30 -20.71 -2.20
C GLU A 104 -12.49 -19.65 -1.10
N PRO A 105 -12.90 -20.04 0.11
CA PRO A 105 -13.03 -19.08 1.20
C PRO A 105 -11.65 -18.63 1.72
N TRP A 106 -11.57 -17.36 2.08
CA TRP A 106 -10.43 -16.80 2.81
C TRP A 106 -10.91 -15.85 3.90
N ARG A 107 -10.04 -15.60 4.88
CA ARG A 107 -10.31 -14.70 6.00
C ARG A 107 -9.09 -13.84 6.25
N ALA A 108 -9.31 -12.53 6.27
CA ALA A 108 -8.30 -11.56 6.65
C ALA A 108 -8.41 -11.19 8.12
N ASP A 109 -7.29 -10.93 8.77
CA ASP A 109 -7.28 -10.39 10.13
C ASP A 109 -7.96 -9.01 10.20
N VAL A 110 -7.65 -8.14 9.25
CA VAL A 110 -8.38 -6.89 8.98
C VAL A 110 -8.57 -6.73 7.47
N LEU A 111 -9.78 -6.40 7.04
CA LEU A 111 -10.07 -6.04 5.65
C LEU A 111 -10.62 -4.62 5.60
N ALA A 112 -9.96 -3.76 4.84
CA ALA A 112 -10.35 -2.38 4.60
C ALA A 112 -10.78 -2.18 3.14
N ARG A 113 -11.81 -1.36 2.93
CA ARG A 113 -12.37 -1.03 1.61
C ARG A 113 -12.52 0.47 1.42
N LYS A 114 -12.20 0.94 0.22
CA LYS A 114 -12.44 2.32 -0.21
C LYS A 114 -12.76 2.35 -1.70
N GLY A 115 -14.04 2.50 -2.04
CA GLY A 115 -14.52 2.32 -3.40
C GLY A 115 -14.16 0.92 -3.93
N LYS A 116 -13.44 0.86 -5.05
CA LYS A 116 -12.97 -0.39 -5.66
C LYS A 116 -11.74 -1.01 -4.99
N TYR A 117 -11.06 -0.27 -4.12
CA TYR A 117 -9.81 -0.71 -3.51
C TYR A 117 -10.07 -1.53 -2.25
N LYS A 118 -9.33 -2.64 -2.10
CA LYS A 118 -9.37 -3.51 -0.93
C LYS A 118 -7.94 -3.74 -0.41
N VAL A 119 -7.75 -3.63 0.90
CA VAL A 119 -6.47 -3.92 1.58
C VAL A 119 -6.74 -4.90 2.72
N ALA A 120 -6.02 -6.01 2.74
CA ALA A 120 -5.99 -6.94 3.86
C ALA A 120 -4.73 -6.70 4.69
N ILE A 121 -4.86 -6.50 6.00
CA ILE A 121 -3.74 -6.50 6.94
C ILE A 121 -3.73 -7.84 7.66
N GLU A 122 -2.59 -8.52 7.62
CA GLU A 122 -2.35 -9.79 8.29
C GLU A 122 -1.39 -9.62 9.45
N VAL A 123 -1.80 -10.01 10.66
CA VAL A 123 -0.94 -9.97 11.83
C VAL A 123 -0.49 -11.40 12.13
N GLN A 124 0.66 -11.78 11.58
CA GLN A 124 1.18 -13.13 11.75
C GLN A 124 2.01 -13.25 13.03
N TRP A 125 1.29 -13.53 14.13
CA TRP A 125 1.89 -13.64 15.47
C TRP A 125 2.59 -14.97 15.74
N SER A 126 2.02 -16.07 15.24
CA SER A 126 2.56 -17.43 15.40
C SER A 126 3.38 -17.85 14.19
N LYS A 127 4.24 -18.86 14.35
CA LYS A 127 5.05 -19.39 13.26
C LYS A 127 4.15 -19.86 12.10
N GLN A 128 4.47 -19.42 10.89
CA GLN A 128 3.80 -19.82 9.64
C GLN A 128 4.85 -20.11 8.58
N THR A 129 4.61 -21.09 7.72
CA THR A 129 5.51 -21.44 6.63
C THR A 129 5.40 -20.43 5.49
N ASN A 130 6.48 -20.26 4.73
CA ASN A 130 6.48 -19.40 3.54
C ASN A 130 5.47 -19.88 2.49
N SER A 131 5.29 -21.19 2.35
CA SER A 131 4.27 -21.77 1.46
C SER A 131 2.85 -21.36 1.82
N GLU A 132 2.50 -21.35 3.11
CA GLU A 132 1.19 -20.94 3.59
C GLU A 132 0.98 -19.43 3.42
N THR A 133 2.00 -18.63 3.71
CA THR A 133 1.97 -17.19 3.43
C THR A 133 1.72 -16.90 1.95
N SER A 134 2.47 -17.54 1.05
CA SER A 134 2.30 -17.37 -0.40
C SER A 134 0.91 -17.82 -0.87
N ARG A 135 0.39 -18.93 -0.34
CA ARG A 135 -0.96 -19.42 -0.64
C ARG A 135 -2.03 -18.41 -0.23
N ARG A 136 -1.92 -17.85 0.98
CA ARG A 136 -2.86 -16.82 1.48
C ARG A 136 -2.77 -15.53 0.65
N GLN A 137 -1.55 -15.09 0.34
CA GLN A 137 -1.33 -13.91 -0.49
C GLN A 137 -1.90 -14.07 -1.91
N GLN A 138 -1.78 -15.27 -2.50
CA GLN A 138 -2.36 -15.57 -3.81
C GLN A 138 -3.88 -15.42 -3.81
N ARG A 139 -4.57 -15.89 -2.76
CA ARG A 139 -6.03 -15.70 -2.63
C ARG A 139 -6.44 -14.23 -2.56
N TYR A 140 -5.64 -13.40 -1.90
CA TYR A 140 -5.85 -11.95 -1.89
C TYR A 140 -5.68 -11.36 -3.28
N ARG A 141 -4.61 -11.74 -3.99
CA ARG A 141 -4.37 -11.31 -5.38
C ARG A 141 -5.55 -11.68 -6.30
N GLU A 142 -6.00 -12.93 -6.25
CA GLU A 142 -7.15 -13.42 -7.03
C GLU A 142 -8.45 -12.64 -6.72
N SER A 143 -8.59 -12.15 -5.50
CA SER A 143 -9.76 -11.40 -5.04
C SER A 143 -9.63 -9.88 -5.25
N GLY A 144 -8.56 -9.42 -5.92
CA GLY A 144 -8.28 -7.99 -6.11
C GLY A 144 -7.96 -7.25 -4.80
N VAL A 145 -7.44 -7.97 -3.80
CA VAL A 145 -7.09 -7.46 -2.48
C VAL A 145 -5.58 -7.32 -2.36
N ARG A 146 -5.11 -6.15 -1.94
CA ARG A 146 -3.70 -5.96 -1.58
C ARG A 146 -3.46 -6.47 -0.17
N GLY A 147 -2.74 -7.58 -0.02
CA GLY A 147 -2.34 -8.11 1.29
C GLY A 147 -1.05 -7.47 1.81
N VAL A 148 -1.06 -6.98 3.06
CA VAL A 148 0.10 -6.43 3.79
C VAL A 148 0.30 -7.24 5.08
N TRP A 149 1.52 -7.69 5.34
CA TRP A 149 1.81 -8.61 6.45
C TRP A 149 2.65 -7.98 7.55
N LEU A 150 2.26 -8.19 8.80
CA LEU A 150 3.01 -7.86 9.99
C LEU A 150 3.48 -9.16 10.65
N PHE A 151 4.76 -9.51 10.52
CA PHE A 151 5.31 -10.74 11.07
C PHE A 151 6.00 -10.53 12.40
N ARG A 152 5.73 -11.37 13.40
CA ARG A 152 6.55 -11.39 14.61
C ARG A 152 7.86 -12.15 14.42
N GLN A 153 7.85 -13.16 13.55
CA GLN A 153 9.05 -13.93 13.19
C GLN A 153 9.92 -13.13 12.22
N SER A 154 11.23 -13.33 12.26
CA SER A 154 12.17 -12.66 11.37
C SER A 154 12.45 -13.42 10.07
N ASP A 155 11.94 -14.65 9.89
CA ASP A 155 12.21 -15.43 8.67
C ASP A 155 10.95 -15.49 7.80
N PHE A 156 10.87 -14.59 6.83
CA PHE A 156 9.80 -14.52 5.84
C PHE A 156 10.31 -13.86 4.56
N PRO A 157 9.83 -14.28 3.37
CA PRO A 157 10.16 -13.64 2.12
C PRO A 157 9.49 -12.27 2.06
N ILE A 158 10.22 -11.29 1.57
CA ILE A 158 9.75 -9.92 1.47
C ILE A 158 9.98 -9.50 0.03
N THR A 159 8.88 -9.39 -0.71
CA THR A 159 8.89 -9.12 -2.14
C THR A 159 7.87 -8.04 -2.46
N PHE A 160 7.95 -7.46 -3.65
CA PHE A 160 6.92 -6.54 -4.14
C PHE A 160 5.51 -7.13 -4.03
N ASP A 161 5.41 -8.42 -4.33
CA ASP A 161 4.19 -9.23 -4.31
C ASP A 161 3.70 -9.62 -2.91
N LEU A 162 4.57 -9.48 -1.90
CA LEU A 162 4.31 -9.82 -0.51
C LEU A 162 4.86 -8.70 0.39
N PRO A 163 4.20 -7.52 0.41
CA PRO A 163 4.65 -6.41 1.22
C PRO A 163 4.50 -6.77 2.69
N ALA A 164 5.61 -6.76 3.41
CA ALA A 164 5.68 -7.27 4.76
C ALA A 164 6.68 -6.49 5.62
N VAL A 165 6.38 -6.39 6.92
CA VAL A 165 7.25 -5.77 7.93
C VAL A 165 7.35 -6.67 9.14
N SER A 166 8.44 -6.52 9.90
CA SER A 166 8.57 -7.20 11.19
C SER A 166 7.95 -6.38 12.31
N ILE A 167 7.33 -7.05 13.27
CA ILE A 167 6.76 -6.45 14.47
C ILE A 167 7.86 -6.38 15.53
N GLY A 168 8.22 -5.15 15.93
CA GLY A 168 9.04 -4.86 17.09
C GLY A 168 8.21 -4.29 18.25
N GLY A 169 8.86 -4.09 19.40
CA GLY A 169 8.23 -3.46 20.56
C GLY A 169 7.29 -4.37 21.35
N SER A 170 6.37 -3.76 22.12
CA SER A 170 5.45 -4.49 23.00
C SER A 170 4.22 -3.65 23.35
N LEU A 171 3.21 -4.25 23.99
CA LEU A 171 2.03 -3.53 24.47
C LEU A 171 2.36 -2.37 25.43
N LYS A 172 3.39 -2.50 26.27
CA LYS A 172 3.77 -1.45 27.22
C LYS A 172 4.61 -0.35 26.58
N GLY A 173 5.48 -0.72 25.64
CA GLY A 173 6.43 0.20 24.99
C GLY A 173 5.96 0.79 23.66
N GLY A 174 4.78 0.38 23.18
CA GLY A 174 4.35 0.63 21.81
C GLY A 174 4.94 -0.39 20.82
N PHE A 175 4.21 -0.64 19.74
CA PHE A 175 4.66 -1.48 18.65
C PHE A 175 5.42 -0.68 17.60
N LEU A 176 6.42 -1.32 17.00
CA LEU A 176 7.22 -0.78 15.92
C LEU A 176 7.05 -1.63 14.67
N ALA A 177 6.96 -0.97 13.51
CA ALA A 177 7.11 -1.60 12.21
C ALA A 177 8.58 -1.52 11.80
N LEU A 178 9.25 -2.67 11.73
CA LEU A 178 10.64 -2.78 11.31
C LEU A 178 10.66 -3.16 9.82
N ILE A 179 11.06 -2.20 8.99
CA ILE A 179 11.07 -2.32 7.54
C ILE A 179 12.49 -2.77 7.11
N PRO A 180 12.63 -3.95 6.47
CA PRO A 180 13.92 -4.45 6.00
C PRO A 180 14.45 -3.65 4.80
N SER A 181 15.75 -3.74 4.54
CA SER A 181 16.32 -3.31 3.25
C SER A 181 15.98 -4.34 2.16
N TYR A 182 15.57 -3.88 0.98
CA TYR A 182 15.25 -4.74 -0.18
C TYR A 182 16.50 -5.33 -0.86
N GLN A 183 17.68 -4.76 -0.60
CA GLN A 183 18.89 -5.10 -1.38
C GLN A 183 19.46 -6.50 -1.10
N ASP A 184 19.03 -7.14 -0.02
CA ASP A 184 19.50 -8.47 0.33
C ASP A 184 18.31 -9.43 0.35
N ALA A 185 18.24 -10.34 -0.63
CA ALA A 185 17.36 -11.53 -0.61
C ALA A 185 17.76 -12.54 0.50
N THR A 186 18.33 -12.04 1.60
CA THR A 186 18.89 -12.81 2.71
C THR A 186 17.88 -12.80 3.86
N PRO A 187 17.66 -13.94 4.55
CA PRO A 187 16.75 -14.01 5.68
C PRO A 187 17.08 -12.92 6.72
N PRO A 188 16.07 -12.25 7.33
CA PRO A 188 16.25 -11.22 8.35
C PRO A 188 16.86 -11.69 9.69
N SER A 189 17.69 -12.73 9.70
CA SER A 189 18.31 -13.33 10.88
C SER A 189 19.44 -12.50 11.51
N LEU A 190 19.70 -11.27 11.05
CA LEU A 190 20.67 -10.36 11.64
C LEU A 190 19.98 -9.05 12.03
N ARG A 191 19.91 -8.79 13.33
CA ARG A 191 19.20 -7.66 13.98
C ARG A 191 19.69 -6.26 13.57
N ASP A 192 20.70 -6.17 12.70
CA ASP A 192 21.47 -4.95 12.42
C ASP A 192 21.17 -4.29 11.06
N ARG A 193 20.11 -4.69 10.34
CA ARG A 193 19.78 -4.11 9.01
C ARG A 193 18.30 -3.79 8.81
N TRP A 194 17.63 -3.19 9.80
CA TRP A 194 16.35 -2.52 9.53
C TRP A 194 16.64 -1.21 8.81
N HIS A 195 16.15 -1.09 7.57
CA HIS A 195 16.34 0.11 6.78
C HIS A 195 15.52 1.29 7.34
N GLN A 196 14.32 1.01 7.82
CA GLN A 196 13.47 1.99 8.51
C GLN A 196 12.78 1.35 9.70
N VAL A 197 12.65 2.12 10.79
CA VAL A 197 11.90 1.74 11.98
C VAL A 197 10.90 2.84 12.27
N LEU A 198 9.62 2.49 12.29
CA LEU A 198 8.53 3.44 12.50
C LEU A 198 7.63 2.99 13.64
N PRO A 199 7.00 3.93 14.38
CA PRO A 199 5.83 3.60 15.19
C PRO A 199 4.77 2.87 14.34
N MET A 200 4.19 1.80 14.86
CA MET A 200 3.26 0.94 14.10
C MET A 200 2.03 1.71 13.58
N ASN A 201 1.54 2.69 14.35
CA ASN A 201 0.45 3.59 13.94
C ASN A 201 0.83 4.45 12.72
N GLU A 202 2.05 5.02 12.71
CA GLU A 202 2.53 5.81 11.57
C GLU A 202 2.70 4.95 10.32
N PHE A 203 3.24 3.74 10.47
CA PHE A 203 3.32 2.78 9.38
C PHE A 203 1.93 2.48 8.78
N LEU A 204 0.95 2.16 9.64
CA LEU A 204 -0.42 1.87 9.19
C LEU A 204 -1.09 3.10 8.56
N ASP A 205 -0.83 4.31 9.06
CA ASP A 205 -1.27 5.54 8.42
C ASP A 205 -0.74 5.67 6.99
N VAL A 206 0.55 5.38 6.78
CA VAL A 206 1.16 5.42 5.44
C VAL A 206 0.55 4.36 4.50
N VAL A 207 0.25 3.16 5.03
CA VAL A 207 -0.44 2.09 4.28
C VAL A 207 -1.79 2.58 3.75
N PHE A 208 -2.60 3.23 4.59
CA PHE A 208 -3.96 3.64 4.22
C PHE A 208 -4.05 5.02 3.54
N ARG A 209 -2.98 5.81 3.54
CA ARG A 209 -2.83 7.06 2.76
C ARG A 209 -2.44 6.85 1.29
N SER A 210 -2.37 5.60 0.81
CA SER A 210 -1.91 5.23 -0.54
C SER A 210 -0.46 5.63 -0.85
N ARG A 211 0.38 5.84 0.18
CA ARG A 211 1.80 6.20 0.00
C ARG A 211 2.76 5.06 0.31
N PHE A 212 2.26 3.93 0.81
CA PHE A 212 3.12 2.78 1.02
C PHE A 212 3.38 2.07 -0.31
N GLN A 213 4.56 2.29 -0.89
CA GLN A 213 5.11 1.51 -1.99
C GLN A 213 6.33 0.75 -1.47
N PHE A 214 6.27 -0.57 -1.54
CA PHE A 214 7.35 -1.42 -1.03
C PHE A 214 8.53 -1.39 -2.02
N GLY A 215 9.75 -1.17 -1.53
CA GLY A 215 10.97 -1.24 -2.36
C GLY A 215 11.55 0.10 -2.83
N ILE A 216 10.94 1.25 -2.47
CA ILE A 216 11.55 2.57 -2.70
C ILE A 216 12.09 3.08 -1.35
N PRO A 217 13.42 3.08 -1.14
CA PRO A 217 13.99 3.67 0.06
C PRO A 217 13.60 5.15 0.14
N ALA A 218 13.14 5.60 1.32
CA ALA A 218 12.66 6.97 1.52
C ALA A 218 13.75 8.04 1.29
N SER A 219 15.01 7.62 1.15
CA SER A 219 16.19 8.46 0.96
C SER A 219 17.12 7.96 -0.16
N SER A 220 16.62 7.14 -1.10
CA SER A 220 17.44 6.77 -2.25
C SER A 220 17.45 7.88 -3.29
N ASP A 221 18.65 8.27 -3.71
CA ASP A 221 18.81 9.11 -4.89
C ASP A 221 18.18 8.41 -6.09
N ALA A 222 17.32 9.13 -6.80
CA ALA A 222 16.77 8.70 -8.08
C ALA A 222 17.58 9.37 -9.19
N THR A 223 18.16 8.56 -10.07
CA THR A 223 18.77 9.05 -11.31
C THR A 223 17.67 9.29 -12.31
N VAL A 224 17.54 10.54 -12.76
CA VAL A 224 16.56 10.92 -13.77
C VAL A 224 17.27 11.12 -15.10
N ALA A 225 17.05 10.24 -16.06
CA ALA A 225 17.54 10.34 -17.42
C ALA A 225 16.46 10.91 -18.34
N VAL A 226 16.81 11.93 -19.11
CA VAL A 226 15.89 12.54 -20.08
C VAL A 226 16.03 11.83 -21.43
N ARG A 227 14.94 11.24 -21.92
CA ARG A 227 14.91 10.66 -23.26
C ARG A 227 14.59 11.73 -24.28
N THR A 228 15.41 11.76 -25.33
CA THR A 228 15.22 12.70 -26.43
C THR A 228 15.27 12.03 -27.78
N ALA A 229 14.59 12.61 -28.75
CA ALA A 229 14.70 12.22 -30.16
C ALA A 229 14.98 13.46 -31.02
N LEU A 230 15.61 13.26 -32.19
CA LEU A 230 15.76 14.31 -33.18
C LEU A 230 14.60 14.25 -34.16
N MET A 231 13.93 15.37 -34.37
CA MET A 231 12.93 15.53 -35.43
C MET A 231 13.21 16.80 -36.23
N PRO A 232 12.89 16.84 -37.53
CA PRO A 232 12.95 18.07 -38.30
C PRO A 232 12.10 19.16 -37.65
N CYS A 233 12.53 20.41 -37.81
CA CYS A 233 11.74 21.57 -37.45
C CYS A 233 10.37 21.44 -38.14
N TRP A 234 9.30 21.74 -37.40
CA TRP A 234 7.93 21.67 -37.91
C TRP A 234 7.64 22.71 -38.98
N GLN A 235 8.44 23.78 -39.00
CA GLN A 235 8.40 24.74 -40.08
C GLN A 235 8.95 24.06 -41.35
N PRO A 236 8.12 23.87 -42.39
CA PRO A 236 8.51 23.10 -43.57
C PRO A 236 9.72 23.67 -44.30
N THR A 237 9.94 24.98 -44.20
CA THR A 237 11.04 25.70 -44.84
C THR A 237 12.35 25.69 -44.02
N CYS A 238 12.30 25.33 -42.74
CA CYS A 238 13.47 25.37 -41.86
C CYS A 238 14.30 24.08 -41.93
N GLY A 239 13.65 22.92 -41.83
CA GLY A 239 14.32 21.61 -41.93
C GLY A 239 15.37 21.28 -40.84
N ALA A 240 15.69 22.23 -39.95
CA ALA A 240 16.72 22.05 -38.92
C ALA A 240 16.36 20.91 -37.95
N LYS A 241 17.35 20.07 -37.59
CA LYS A 241 17.13 18.99 -36.62
C LYS A 241 16.93 19.57 -35.22
N THR A 242 15.73 19.39 -34.68
CA THR A 242 15.34 19.81 -33.34
C THR A 242 15.32 18.61 -32.41
N ARG A 243 15.84 18.77 -31.18
CA ARG A 243 15.77 17.73 -30.14
C ARG A 243 14.47 17.89 -29.35
N ILE A 244 13.65 16.85 -29.32
CA ILE A 244 12.38 16.81 -28.59
C ILE A 244 12.48 15.88 -27.37
N LEU A 245 11.74 16.22 -26.32
CA LEU A 245 11.54 15.36 -25.15
C LEU A 245 10.56 14.24 -25.52
N THR A 246 10.99 12.98 -25.44
CA THR A 246 10.13 11.82 -25.70
C THR A 246 9.68 11.13 -24.42
N GLY A 247 10.37 11.37 -23.31
CA GLY A 247 10.01 10.87 -22.00
C GLY A 247 11.14 11.04 -20.99
N VAL A 248 10.94 10.47 -19.81
CA VAL A 248 11.92 10.47 -18.72
C VAL A 248 12.03 9.04 -18.21
N GLU A 249 13.26 8.59 -18.00
CA GLU A 249 13.59 7.35 -17.30
C GLU A 249 14.02 7.73 -15.89
N ILE A 250 13.37 7.14 -14.89
CA ILE A 250 13.68 7.36 -13.47
C ILE A 250 14.19 6.04 -12.93
N SER A 251 15.46 6.00 -12.54
CA SER A 251 16.09 4.84 -11.94
C SER A 251 16.35 5.10 -10.45
N PHE A 252 15.96 4.19 -9.58
CA PHE A 252 16.21 4.28 -8.14
C PHE A 252 16.61 2.88 -7.62
N GLY A 253 17.89 2.72 -7.25
CA GLY A 253 18.45 1.40 -6.98
C GLY A 253 18.35 0.47 -8.21
N PRO A 254 17.83 -0.77 -8.09
CA PRO A 254 17.68 -1.70 -9.22
C PRO A 254 16.42 -1.44 -10.07
N HIS A 255 15.62 -0.43 -9.73
CA HIS A 255 14.34 -0.18 -10.37
C HIS A 255 14.46 0.92 -11.43
N GLU A 256 13.71 0.76 -12.51
CA GLU A 256 13.59 1.75 -13.58
C GLU A 256 12.12 1.95 -13.93
N CYS A 257 11.70 3.21 -14.05
CA CYS A 257 10.38 3.61 -14.49
C CYS A 257 10.50 4.54 -15.68
N THR A 258 9.80 4.22 -16.78
CA THR A 258 9.74 5.10 -17.95
C THR A 258 8.42 5.87 -17.95
N LEU A 259 8.51 7.20 -18.02
CA LEU A 259 7.40 8.11 -18.20
C LEU A 259 7.45 8.70 -19.61
N PRO A 260 6.68 8.17 -20.58
CA PRO A 260 6.56 8.77 -21.90
C PRO A 260 6.02 10.21 -21.81
N ALA A 261 6.37 11.07 -22.77
CA ALA A 261 5.93 12.47 -22.78
C ALA A 261 4.41 12.68 -22.54
N PRO A 262 3.48 11.89 -23.14
CA PRO A 262 2.04 12.02 -22.85
C PRO A 262 1.64 11.72 -21.40
N VAL A 263 2.41 10.87 -20.71
CA VAL A 263 2.20 10.56 -19.28
C VAL A 263 2.82 11.67 -18.43
N LEU A 264 4.03 12.13 -18.77
CA LEU A 264 4.70 13.22 -18.08
C LEU A 264 3.89 14.52 -18.07
N ALA A 265 3.13 14.81 -19.13
CA ALA A 265 2.21 15.95 -19.21
C ALA A 265 1.17 15.98 -18.08
N LYS A 266 0.82 14.81 -17.52
CA LYS A 266 -0.16 14.67 -16.44
C LYS A 266 0.45 14.90 -15.04
N HIS A 267 1.76 15.11 -14.95
CA HIS A 267 2.50 15.28 -13.70
C HIS A 267 3.30 16.61 -13.71
N PRO A 268 2.63 17.75 -13.44
CA PRO A 268 3.19 19.09 -13.67
C PRO A 268 4.44 19.41 -12.81
N GLU A 269 4.53 18.89 -11.59
CA GLU A 269 5.70 19.12 -10.73
C GLU A 269 6.95 18.37 -11.22
N ILE A 270 6.79 17.12 -11.66
CA ILE A 270 7.89 16.34 -12.24
C ILE A 270 8.35 16.99 -13.54
N LEU A 271 7.39 17.41 -14.38
CA LEU A 271 7.67 18.13 -15.61
C LEU A 271 8.44 19.44 -15.34
N ARG A 272 8.04 20.21 -14.31
CA ARG A 272 8.72 21.45 -13.92
C ARG A 272 10.17 21.20 -13.51
N ILE A 273 10.43 20.18 -12.69
CA ILE A 273 11.78 19.80 -12.27
C ILE A 273 12.64 19.43 -13.48
N VAL A 274 12.12 18.60 -14.39
CA VAL A 274 12.81 18.16 -15.61
C VAL A 274 13.13 19.35 -16.52
N LEU A 275 12.18 20.26 -16.72
CA LEU A 275 12.39 21.45 -17.56
C LEU A 275 13.44 22.41 -16.97
N ASN A 276 13.44 22.60 -15.65
CA ASN A 276 14.43 23.47 -14.98
C ASN A 276 15.85 22.89 -15.10
N GLN A 277 16.01 21.58 -14.97
CA GLN A 277 17.32 20.93 -15.11
C GLN A 277 17.84 20.91 -16.56
N LEU A 278 16.95 20.87 -17.55
CA LEU A 278 17.32 20.99 -18.96
C LEU A 278 17.81 22.40 -19.32
N SER A 279 17.28 23.45 -18.68
CA SER A 279 17.77 24.83 -18.88
C SER A 279 19.14 25.11 -18.27
N GLU A 280 19.56 24.34 -17.27
CA GLU A 280 20.82 24.55 -16.54
C GLU A 280 22.03 23.78 -17.14
N ASN A 281 21.79 22.85 -18.06
CA ASN A 281 22.85 21.99 -18.58
C ASN A 281 23.54 22.61 -19.82
N PRO A 282 24.87 22.88 -19.77
CA PRO A 282 25.58 23.61 -20.84
C PRO A 282 25.67 22.85 -22.17
N ARG A 283 25.40 21.54 -22.20
CA ARG A 283 25.25 20.79 -23.48
C ARG A 283 23.93 21.08 -24.21
N TYR A 284 22.98 21.72 -23.53
CA TYR A 284 21.71 22.19 -24.08
C TYR A 284 21.67 23.73 -24.20
N SER A 285 22.60 24.42 -23.53
CA SER A 285 23.02 25.79 -23.83
C SER A 285 23.85 25.83 -25.11
N THR A 286 23.18 25.87 -26.25
CA THR A 286 23.59 26.61 -27.46
C THR A 286 25.10 26.63 -27.79
N ASN A 287 25.62 25.53 -28.33
CA ASN A 287 26.79 25.56 -29.22
C ASN A 287 26.34 25.40 -30.69
N LEU A 288 25.41 26.26 -31.10
CA LEU A 288 25.14 26.52 -32.52
C LEU A 288 25.36 28.01 -32.73
N SER A 289 26.41 28.33 -33.48
CA SER A 289 26.72 29.67 -33.97
C SER A 289 25.46 30.28 -34.59
N PRO A 290 24.90 31.37 -34.06
CA PRO A 290 23.56 31.78 -34.42
C PRO A 290 23.58 32.73 -35.62
N SER A 291 22.84 32.39 -36.68
CA SER A 291 22.15 33.42 -37.46
C SER A 291 20.92 33.88 -36.66
N LEU A 292 20.43 35.12 -36.88
CA LEU A 292 19.32 35.67 -36.10
C LEU A 292 18.06 34.78 -36.13
N GLU A 293 17.81 34.06 -37.23
CA GLU A 293 16.68 33.12 -37.38
C GLU A 293 16.80 31.87 -36.49
N SER A 294 18.01 31.46 -36.09
CA SER A 294 18.22 30.26 -35.28
C SER A 294 18.03 30.50 -33.77
N ARG A 295 18.11 31.75 -33.29
CA ARG A 295 17.82 32.11 -31.89
C ARG A 295 16.34 32.03 -31.59
N GLU A 296 15.47 32.38 -32.54
CA GLU A 296 14.03 32.16 -32.42
C GLU A 296 13.73 30.64 -32.37
N CYS A 297 14.31 29.82 -33.25
CA CYS A 297 14.05 28.37 -33.24
C CYS A 297 14.42 27.64 -31.92
N ILE A 298 15.45 28.11 -31.19
CA ILE A 298 15.90 27.49 -29.94
C ILE A 298 14.97 27.85 -28.76
N GLY A 299 14.58 29.12 -28.62
CA GLY A 299 13.56 29.53 -27.64
C GLY A 299 12.23 28.80 -27.87
N TRP A 300 11.92 28.53 -29.13
CA TRP A 300 10.72 27.77 -29.52
C TRP A 300 10.81 26.26 -29.27
N SER A 301 12.00 25.67 -29.10
CA SER A 301 12.14 24.23 -28.79
C SER A 301 11.68 23.89 -27.36
N ILE A 302 11.97 24.78 -26.40
CA ILE A 302 11.50 24.69 -25.01
C ILE A 302 10.00 25.03 -24.92
N LEU A 303 9.55 26.06 -25.66
CA LEU A 303 8.12 26.39 -25.78
C LEU A 303 7.32 25.28 -26.49
N ARG A 304 7.94 24.52 -27.41
CA ARG A 304 7.28 23.42 -28.12
C ARG A 304 7.22 22.14 -27.30
N ALA A 305 8.22 21.86 -26.45
CA ALA A 305 8.05 20.84 -25.41
C ALA A 305 6.82 21.16 -24.54
N ARG A 306 6.61 22.43 -24.18
CA ARG A 306 5.39 22.87 -23.48
C ARG A 306 4.12 22.73 -24.33
N SER A 307 4.14 23.11 -25.60
CA SER A 307 2.99 23.01 -26.52
C SER A 307 2.59 21.56 -26.85
N VAL A 308 3.54 20.66 -27.13
CA VAL A 308 3.29 19.23 -27.40
C VAL A 308 2.70 18.51 -26.18
N LEU A 309 3.07 18.95 -24.97
CA LEU A 309 2.50 18.44 -23.72
C LEU A 309 1.10 19.03 -23.44
N GLN A 310 0.78 20.21 -23.96
CA GLN A 310 -0.52 20.90 -23.80
C GLN A 310 -1.54 20.53 -24.88
N SER A 311 -1.11 20.18 -26.10
CA SER A 311 -1.97 19.94 -27.26
C SER A 311 -2.32 18.46 -27.46
N GLY A 312 -2.47 17.67 -26.38
CA GLY A 312 -2.78 16.24 -26.45
C GLY A 312 -4.10 15.94 -27.17
N GLN A 313 -4.10 15.96 -28.51
CA GLN A 313 -5.13 15.42 -29.37
C GLN A 313 -4.63 14.13 -30.03
N ALA A 314 -5.12 13.03 -29.47
CA ALA A 314 -5.46 11.75 -30.08
C ALA A 314 -4.57 11.23 -31.24
N ALA A 315 -3.52 10.47 -30.89
CA ALA A 315 -3.11 9.33 -31.70
C ALA A 315 -3.68 8.06 -31.05
N ARG A 316 -4.50 7.31 -31.78
CA ARG A 316 -5.03 6.02 -31.34
C ARG A 316 -3.87 5.06 -31.07
N LEU A 317 -3.83 4.52 -29.86
CA LEU A 317 -2.96 3.42 -29.48
C LEU A 317 -3.43 2.14 -30.20
N PRO A 318 -2.53 1.28 -30.70
CA PRO A 318 -2.87 -0.12 -30.88
C PRO A 318 -3.19 -0.73 -29.50
N ASP A 319 -4.24 -1.53 -29.46
CA ASP A 319 -4.63 -2.35 -28.33
C ASP A 319 -3.45 -3.15 -27.75
N GLN A 320 -3.53 -3.41 -26.45
CA GLN A 320 -2.68 -4.26 -25.62
C GLN A 320 -1.51 -3.57 -24.89
N ALA A 321 -1.82 -2.98 -23.73
CA ALA A 321 -1.19 -3.36 -22.47
C ALA A 321 -2.06 -2.85 -21.31
N SER A 322 -2.58 -3.79 -20.53
CA SER A 322 -3.35 -3.59 -19.30
C SER A 322 -2.70 -2.60 -18.33
N PRO A 323 -3.49 -1.93 -17.47
CA PRO A 323 -3.01 -0.86 -16.62
C PRO A 323 -1.98 -1.37 -15.59
N VAL A 324 -0.78 -0.79 -15.65
CA VAL A 324 0.16 -0.80 -14.52
C VAL A 324 -0.49 0.03 -13.41
N MET A 325 -1.00 -0.65 -12.39
CA MET A 325 -1.37 0.00 -11.13
C MET A 325 -0.08 0.36 -10.38
N VAL A 326 0.15 1.67 -10.26
CA VAL A 326 1.13 2.29 -9.35
C VAL A 326 0.42 2.69 -8.06
#